data_AF-A0A7Y1TK83-F1
#
_entry.id   AF-A0A7Y1TK83-F1
#
_cell.length_a   1.000
_cell.length_b   1.000
_cell.length_c   1.000
_cell.angle_alpha   90.00
_cell.angle_beta   90.00
_cell.angle_gamma   90.00
#
_symmetry.space_group_name_H-M   'P 1'
#
loop_
_entity.id
_entity.type
_entity.pdbx_description
1 polymer ?
#
loop_
_entity_poly.entity_id
_entity_poly.type
_entity_poly.pdbx_seq_one_letter_code
_entity_poly.pdbx_strand_id
1 'polypeptide(L)' 'MRSIQKKYGTSSLIITHDVDCARVISERMILLVDGINYAEGTYNELTQLDDPNVQAFFKK' A
#
# COMPACT_ATOMS: atom_id res chain seq x y z
N MET A 1 1.52 -4.97 14.14
CA MET A 1 0.41 -4.06 13.79
C MET A 1 -0.91 -4.80 13.58
N ARG A 2 -1.00 -5.75 12.63
CA ARG A 2 -2.26 -6.45 12.32
C ARG A 2 -2.92 -7.19 13.50
N SER A 3 -2.13 -7.79 14.39
CA SER A 3 -2.65 -8.42 15.62
C SER A 3 -3.25 -7.41 16.60
N ILE A 4 -2.64 -6.24 16.74
CA ILE A 4 -3.13 -5.14 17.59
C ILE A 4 -4.45 -4.59 17.01
N GLN A 5 -4.49 -4.33 15.70
CA GLN A 5 -5.72 -3.92 15.01
C GLN A 5 -6.85 -4.93 15.23
N LYS A 6 -6.61 -6.23 15.02
CA LYS A 6 -7.63 -7.26 15.20
C LYS A 6 -8.07 -7.40 16.66
N LYS A 7 -7.16 -7.27 17.62
CA LYS A 7 -7.47 -7.43 19.05
C LYS A 7 -8.21 -6.24 19.64
N TYR A 8 -7.89 -5.02 19.20
CA TYR A 8 -8.35 -3.79 19.84
C TYR A 8 -9.14 -2.84 18.93
N GLY A 9 -9.38 -3.21 17.66
CA GLY A 9 -10.05 -2.33 16.68
C GLY A 9 -9.24 -1.08 16.33
N THR A 10 -7.92 -1.11 16.54
CA THR A 10 -7.05 0.08 16.36
C THR A 10 -6.81 0.39 14.89
N SER A 11 -7.05 1.63 14.48
CA SER A 11 -6.66 2.15 13.17
C SER A 11 -5.15 2.39 13.08
N SER A 12 -4.56 2.17 11.91
CA SER A 12 -3.14 2.48 11.65
C SER A 12 -2.95 3.17 10.31
N LEU A 13 -2.12 4.21 10.30
CA LEU A 13 -1.58 4.84 9.09
C LEU A 13 -0.08 4.57 9.05
N ILE A 14 0.41 4.03 7.94
CA ILE A 14 1.81 3.63 7.79
C ILE A 14 2.33 4.26 6.51
N ILE A 15 3.36 5.09 6.65
CA ILE A 15 4.03 5.76 5.54
C ILE A 15 5.40 5.10 5.40
N THR A 16 5.61 4.43 4.27
CA THR A 16 6.84 3.68 3.99
C THR A 16 7.13 3.71 2.50
N HIS A 17 8.40 3.61 2.15
CA HIS A 17 8.85 3.37 0.77
C HIS A 17 8.97 1.86 0.47
N ASP A 18 8.90 1.01 1.51
CA ASP A 18 8.97 -0.44 1.38
C ASP A 18 7.57 -1.04 1.21
N VAL A 19 7.29 -1.44 -0.02
CA VAL A 19 6.00 -1.96 -0.45
C VAL A 19 5.75 -3.39 0.06
N ASP A 20 6.81 -4.16 0.34
CA ASP A 20 6.67 -5.51 0.91
C ASP A 20 6.13 -5.45 2.34
N CYS A 21 6.57 -4.47 3.12
CA CYS A 21 5.97 -4.17 4.41
C CYS A 21 4.50 -3.80 4.26
N ALA A 22 4.18 -2.88 3.34
CA ALA A 22 2.82 -2.42 3.10
C ALA A 22 1.87 -3.58 2.71
N ARG A 23 2.31 -4.51 1.87
CA ARG A 23 1.56 -5.71 1.45
C ARG A 23 1.00 -6.53 2.61
N VAL A 24 1.79 -6.70 3.68
CA VAL A 24 1.43 -7.61 4.78
C VAL A 24 0.47 -6.98 5.77
N ILE A 25 0.60 -5.66 5.97
CA ILE A 25 -0.03 -4.92 7.07
C ILE A 25 -1.23 -4.09 6.63
N SER A 26 -1.29 -3.68 5.36
CA SER A 26 -2.32 -2.76 4.88
C SER A 26 -3.54 -3.48 4.33
N GLU A 27 -4.70 -2.87 4.56
CA GLU A 27 -5.96 -3.22 3.89
C GLU A 27 -6.22 -2.32 2.68
N ARG A 28 -5.53 -1.18 2.65
CA ARG A 28 -5.61 -0.14 1.62
C ARG A 28 -4.26 0.54 1.48
N MET A 29 -3.87 0.82 0.25
CA MET A 29 -2.61 1.45 -0.12
C MET A 29 -2.89 2.67 -0.98
N ILE A 30 -2.06 3.70 -0.79
CA ILE A 30 -2.06 4.92 -1.60
C ILE A 30 -0.62 5.13 -2.06
N LEU A 31 -0.41 5.22 -3.38
CA LEU A 31 0.87 5.55 -3.97
C LEU A 31 0.93 7.04 -4.23
N LEU A 32 2.00 7.67 -3.77
CA LEU A 32 2.25 9.10 -3.96
C LEU A 32 3.25 9.28 -5.08
N VAL A 33 2.85 10.02 -6.12
CA VAL A 33 3.71 10.46 -7.23
C VAL A 33 3.48 11.95 -7.40
N ASP A 34 4.54 12.74 -7.55
CA ASP A 34 4.47 14.20 -7.74
C ASP A 34 3.57 14.94 -6.73
N GLY A 35 3.58 14.47 -5.48
CA GLY A 35 2.84 15.10 -4.37
C GLY A 35 1.33 14.87 -4.39
N ILE A 36 0.81 14.00 -5.27
CA ILE A 36 -0.61 13.65 -5.35
C ILE A 36 -0.86 12.18 -4.98
N ASN A 37 -2.11 11.89 -4.56
CA ASN A 37 -2.61 10.52 -4.45
C ASN A 37 -2.79 9.95 -5.86
N TYR A 38 -1.73 9.37 -6.39
CA TYR A 38 -1.66 8.94 -7.79
C TYR A 38 -2.50 7.70 -8.05
N ALA A 39 -2.40 6.70 -7.17
CA ALA A 39 -3.17 5.48 -7.24
C ALA A 39 -3.59 5.02 -5.83
N GLU A 40 -4.78 4.45 -5.72
CA GLU A 40 -5.33 3.92 -4.47
C GLU A 40 -5.95 2.55 -4.73
N GLY A 41 -5.74 1.60 -3.82
CA GLY A 41 -6.31 0.26 -3.91
C GLY A 41 -5.67 -0.72 -2.94
N THR A 42 -6.01 -1.99 -3.06
CA THR A 42 -5.31 -3.09 -2.40
C THR A 42 -4.01 -3.40 -3.13
N TYR A 43 -3.09 -4.11 -2.46
CA TYR A 43 -1.86 -4.59 -3.09
C TYR A 43 -2.11 -5.37 -4.39
N ASN A 44 -3.13 -6.24 -4.40
CA ASN A 44 -3.45 -7.06 -5.56
C ASN A 44 -4.02 -6.24 -6.71
N GLU A 45 -4.85 -5.23 -6.43
CA GLU A 45 -5.37 -4.35 -7.48
C GLU A 45 -4.25 -3.52 -8.09
N LEU A 46 -3.38 -2.94 -7.27
CA LEU A 46 -2.29 -2.08 -7.73
C LEU A 46 -1.21 -2.84 -8.52
N THR A 47 -0.89 -4.07 -8.14
CA THR A 47 0.11 -4.89 -8.86
C THR A 47 -0.35 -5.37 -10.23
N GLN A 48 -1.66 -5.40 -10.48
CA GLN A 48 -2.25 -5.80 -11.76
C GLN A 48 -2.46 -4.61 -12.70
N LEU A 49 -2.21 -3.38 -12.25
CA LEU A 49 -2.30 -2.20 -13.10
C LEU A 49 -1.20 -2.22 -14.16
N ASP A 50 -1.59 -2.05 -15.42
CA ASP A 50 -0.67 -1.82 -16.53
C ASP A 50 -0.28 -0.33 -16.60
N ASP A 51 0.30 0.16 -15.50
CA ASP A 51 0.76 1.53 -15.34
C ASP A 51 2.25 1.52 -14.96
N PRO A 52 3.16 2.08 -15.79
CA PRO A 52 4.59 2.09 -15.52
C PRO A 52 4.98 2.77 -14.21
N ASN A 53 4.27 3.84 -13.81
CA ASN A 53 4.55 4.56 -12.59
C ASN A 53 4.16 3.72 -11.37
N VAL A 54 3.02 3.02 -11.45
CA VAL A 54 2.58 2.09 -10.39
C VAL A 54 3.52 0.89 -10.31
N GLN A 55 3.84 0.26 -11.45
CA GLN A 55 4.71 -0.92 -11.49
C GLN A 55 6.11 -0.63 -10.96
N ALA A 56 6.62 0.60 -11.08
CA ALA A 56 7.92 0.99 -10.54
C ALA A 56 8.04 0.82 -9.01
N PHE A 57 6.92 0.81 -8.28
CA PHE A 57 6.89 0.56 -6.84
C PHE A 57 7.01 -0.94 -6.49
N PHE A 58 6.71 -1.84 -7.41
CA PHE A 58 6.68 -3.28 -7.16
C PHE A 58 7.88 -3.96 -7.83
N LYS A 59 8.72 -4.64 -7.05
CA LYS A 59 9.80 -5.46 -7.59
C LYS A 59 9.19 -6.67 -8.34
N LYS A 60 9.64 -6.89 -9.58
CA LYS A 60 9.38 -8.15 -10.31
C LYS A 60 10.47 -9.17 -9.97
#